data_AF-A0A3D5P6U0-F1
#
_entry.id   AF-A0A3D5P6U0-F1
#
_cell.length_a   1.000
_cell.length_b   1.000
_cell.length_c   1.000
_cell.angle_alpha   90.00
_cell.angle_beta   90.00
_cell.angle_gamma   90.00
#
_symmetry.space_group_name_H-M   'P 1'
#
loop_
_entity.id
_entity.type
_entity.pdbx_description
1 polymer ?
#
loop_
_entity_poly.entity_id
_entity_poly.type
_entity_poly.pdbx_seq_one_letter_code
_entity_poly.pdbx_strand_id
1 'polypeptide(L)'
;VLFGFVTKVNAELDAKGRVSTSDRDLALGALRSMDTVLGLLEVAQASRVIDDDLSSWVERMIEERAQARASKDFARADEIREELSAKNIVLEDSAEGTRWKVVN
;
A
#
# COMPACT_ATOMS: atom_id res chain seq x y z
N VAL A 1 -14.10 17.71 0.25
CA VAL A 1 -14.21 17.66 -1.24
C VAL A 1 -13.25 16.62 -1.81
N LEU A 2 -11.94 16.72 -1.58
CA LEU A 2 -10.94 15.74 -2.05
C LEU A 2 -11.24 14.28 -1.66
N PHE A 3 -11.43 13.99 -0.37
CA PHE A 3 -11.77 12.62 0.08
C PHE A 3 -13.05 12.10 -0.57
N GLY A 4 -14.08 12.93 -0.70
CA GLY A 4 -15.33 12.54 -1.37
C GLY A 4 -15.14 12.27 -2.88
N PHE A 5 -14.21 12.98 -3.54
CA PHE A 5 -13.82 12.68 -4.92
C PHE A 5 -13.10 11.32 -5.00
N VAL A 6 -12.10 11.09 -4.15
CA VAL A 6 -11.35 9.82 -4.10
C VAL A 6 -12.28 8.63 -3.82
N THR A 7 -13.18 8.73 -2.83
CA THR A 7 -14.15 7.67 -2.53
C THR A 7 -15.01 7.31 -3.74
N LYS A 8 -15.46 8.30 -4.52
CA LYS A 8 -16.27 8.06 -5.72
C LYS A 8 -15.46 7.40 -6.84
N VAL A 9 -14.22 7.86 -7.06
CA VAL A 9 -13.33 7.25 -8.07
C VAL A 9 -13.01 5.79 -7.70
N ASN A 10 -12.76 5.50 -6.42
CA ASN A 10 -12.52 4.14 -5.95
C ASN A 10 -13.75 3.24 -6.17
N ALA A 11 -14.94 3.72 -5.83
CA ALA A 11 -16.18 2.97 -6.07
C ALA A 11 -16.39 2.65 -7.57
N GLU A 12 -16.05 3.57 -8.47
CA GLU A 12 -16.11 3.34 -9.92
C GLU A 12 -15.05 2.34 -10.40
N LEU A 13 -13.84 2.39 -9.85
CA LEU A 13 -12.78 1.42 -10.12
C LEU A 13 -13.18 0.01 -9.70
N ASP A 14 -13.74 -0.13 -8.50
CA ASP A 14 -14.22 -1.40 -7.96
C ASP A 14 -15.38 -1.96 -8.80
N ALA A 15 -16.29 -1.10 -9.27
CA ALA A 15 -17.46 -1.52 -10.04
C ALA A 15 -17.12 -1.95 -11.48
N LYS A 16 -16.20 -1.26 -12.15
CA LYS A 16 -15.91 -1.47 -13.59
C LYS A 16 -14.69 -2.34 -13.84
N GLY A 17 -13.78 -2.48 -12.88
CA GLY A 17 -12.52 -3.24 -12.99
C GLY A 17 -11.51 -2.69 -14.02
N ARG A 18 -11.95 -1.86 -14.97
CA ARG A 18 -11.14 -1.17 -15.98
C ARG A 18 -11.72 0.22 -16.22
N VAL A 19 -10.84 1.21 -16.26
CA VAL A 19 -11.17 2.62 -16.54
C VAL A 19 -10.52 3.01 -17.85
N SER A 20 -11.23 3.79 -18.68
CA SER A 20 -10.67 4.28 -19.93
C SER A 20 -9.47 5.20 -19.66
N THR A 21 -8.52 5.26 -20.58
CA THR A 21 -7.37 6.18 -20.47
C THR A 21 -7.85 7.63 -20.29
N SER A 22 -8.92 8.02 -21.01
CA SER A 22 -9.52 9.35 -20.92
C SER A 22 -10.07 9.65 -19.52
N ASP A 23 -10.84 8.75 -18.93
CA ASP A 23 -11.44 8.95 -17.60
C ASP A 23 -10.37 9.01 -16.50
N ARG A 24 -9.35 8.14 -16.62
CA ARG A 24 -8.17 8.17 -15.75
C ARG A 24 -7.49 9.53 -15.81
N ASP A 25 -7.24 10.05 -17.01
CA ASP A 25 -6.51 11.29 -17.20
C ASP A 25 -7.32 12.50 -16.70
N LEU A 26 -8.64 12.50 -16.89
CA LEU A 26 -9.55 13.50 -16.32
C LEU A 26 -9.53 13.46 -14.78
N ALA A 27 -9.60 12.27 -14.19
CA ALA A 27 -9.55 12.11 -12.73
C ALA A 27 -8.21 12.57 -12.15
N LEU A 28 -7.10 12.23 -12.80
CA LEU A 28 -5.76 12.70 -12.41
C LEU A 28 -5.62 14.22 -12.58
N GLY A 29 -6.19 14.81 -13.63
CA GLY A 29 -6.22 16.26 -13.83
C GLY A 29 -6.97 16.98 -12.72
N ALA A 30 -8.14 16.47 -12.33
CA ALA A 30 -8.92 17.01 -11.21
C ALA A 30 -8.14 16.92 -9.88
N LEU A 31 -7.50 15.78 -9.61
CA LEU A 31 -6.67 15.59 -8.42
C LEU A 31 -5.50 16.59 -8.37
N ARG A 32 -4.76 16.75 -9.48
CA ARG A 32 -3.66 17.71 -9.60
C ARG A 32 -4.13 19.14 -9.41
N SER A 33 -5.29 19.50 -9.96
CA SER A 33 -5.87 20.84 -9.78
C SER A 33 -6.15 21.14 -8.30
N MET A 34 -6.75 20.20 -7.57
CA MET A 34 -6.95 20.36 -6.11
C MET A 34 -5.62 20.46 -5.36
N ASP A 35 -4.61 19.72 -5.81
CA ASP A 35 -3.28 19.72 -5.20
C ASP A 35 -2.52 21.03 -5.39
N THR A 36 -2.79 21.82 -6.43
CA THR A 36 -2.17 23.16 -6.59
C THR A 36 -2.45 24.10 -5.41
N VAL A 37 -3.55 23.87 -4.69
CA VAL A 37 -3.93 24.65 -3.51
C VAL A 37 -3.46 23.97 -2.22
N LEU A 38 -3.54 22.64 -2.15
CA LEU A 38 -3.31 21.89 -0.92
C LEU A 38 -1.84 21.45 -0.72
N GLY A 39 -1.08 21.27 -1.79
CA GLY A 39 0.33 20.85 -1.76
C GLY A 39 0.58 19.49 -1.11
N LEU A 40 -0.39 18.57 -1.18
CA LEU A 40 -0.36 17.30 -0.44
C LEU A 40 0.41 16.20 -1.19
N LEU A 41 0.41 16.20 -2.52
CA LEU A 41 1.02 15.10 -3.30
C LEU A 41 2.54 15.07 -3.16
N GLU A 42 3.20 16.21 -2.98
CA GLU A 42 4.64 16.27 -2.75
C GLU A 42 5.01 15.72 -1.37
N VAL A 43 4.30 16.16 -0.33
CA VAL A 43 4.48 15.66 1.05
C VAL A 43 4.20 14.16 1.11
N ALA A 44 3.17 13.68 0.42
CA ALA A 44 2.85 12.26 0.34
C ALA A 44 3.87 11.43 -0.45
N GLN A 45 4.62 12.03 -1.38
CA GLN A 45 5.71 11.35 -2.09
C GLN A 45 6.97 11.28 -1.22
N ALA A 46 7.32 12.38 -0.54
CA ALA A 46 8.47 12.42 0.35
C ALA A 46 8.35 11.40 1.49
N SER A 47 7.14 11.18 2.02
CA SER A 47 6.88 10.17 3.06
C SER A 47 6.88 8.72 2.56
N ARG A 48 6.89 8.50 1.25
CA ARG A 48 6.91 7.18 0.61
C ARG A 48 8.30 6.74 0.14
N VAL A 49 9.35 7.50 0.42
CA VAL A 49 10.72 7.06 0.15
C VAL A 49 11.04 5.93 1.13
N ILE A 50 10.90 4.71 0.63
CA ILE A 50 11.30 3.48 1.32
C ILE A 50 12.72 3.19 0.87
N ASP A 51 13.61 2.94 1.83
CA ASP A 51 14.97 2.49 1.59
C ASP A 51 14.98 1.09 0.93
N ASP A 52 15.80 0.89 -0.11
CA ASP A 52 15.85 -0.37 -0.86
C ASP A 52 16.25 -1.55 0.03
N ASP A 53 17.13 -1.31 1.01
CA ASP A 53 17.54 -2.31 2.00
C ASP A 53 16.36 -2.70 2.90
N LEU A 54 15.54 -1.73 3.31
CA LEU A 54 14.32 -1.99 4.07
C LEU A 54 13.33 -2.82 3.23
N SER A 55 13.09 -2.44 1.97
CA SER A 55 12.19 -3.18 1.08
C SER A 55 12.63 -4.64 0.92
N SER A 56 13.92 -4.85 0.64
CA SER A 56 14.51 -6.18 0.48
C SER A 56 14.41 -7.02 1.76
N TRP A 57 14.61 -6.38 2.91
CA TRP A 57 14.45 -7.03 4.21
C TRP A 57 13.00 -7.45 4.46
N VAL A 58 12.01 -6.60 4.14
CA VAL A 58 10.59 -6.91 4.31
C VAL A 58 10.17 -8.09 3.43
N GLU A 59 10.57 -8.09 2.15
CA GLU A 59 10.26 -9.19 1.24
C GLU A 59 10.79 -10.54 1.77
N ARG A 60 12.02 -10.56 2.29
CA ARG A 60 12.60 -11.74 2.93
C ARG A 60 11.79 -12.20 4.15
N MET A 61 11.33 -11.27 4.99
CA MET A 61 10.49 -11.61 6.15
C MET A 61 9.13 -12.15 5.74
N ILE A 62 8.51 -11.61 4.68
CA ILE A 62 7.24 -12.13 4.15
C ILE A 62 7.41 -13.56 3.65
N GLU A 63 8.49 -13.84 2.91
CA GLU A 63 8.83 -15.17 2.42
C GLU A 63 9.07 -16.16 3.57
N GLU A 64 9.88 -15.77 4.57
CA GLU A 64 10.15 -16.59 5.75
C GLU A 64 8.87 -16.88 6.55
N ARG A 65 7.99 -15.89 6.69
CA ARG A 65 6.67 -16.08 7.32
C ARG A 65 5.81 -17.06 6.53
N ALA A 66 5.81 -17.00 5.20
CA ALA A 66 5.07 -17.95 4.37
C ALA A 66 5.59 -19.39 4.56
N GLN A 67 6.91 -19.57 4.62
CA GLN A 67 7.56 -20.85 4.88
C GLN A 67 7.27 -21.39 6.29
N ALA A 68 7.29 -20.52 7.31
CA ALA A 68 6.91 -20.86 8.69
C ALA A 68 5.45 -21.35 8.76
N ARG A 69 4.52 -20.64 8.10
CA ARG A 69 3.11 -21.08 8.00
C ARG A 69 2.96 -22.41 7.27
N ALA A 70 3.70 -22.63 6.18
CA ALA A 70 3.65 -23.88 5.42
C ALA A 70 4.20 -25.08 6.22
N SER A 71 5.23 -24.86 7.04
CA SER A 71 5.80 -25.86 7.94
C SER A 71 5.04 -26.01 9.27
N LYS A 72 3.94 -25.27 9.45
CA LYS A 72 3.12 -25.21 10.69
C LYS A 72 3.88 -24.68 11.91
N ASP A 73 4.96 -23.94 11.69
CA ASP A 73 5.65 -23.17 12.72
C ASP A 73 4.93 -21.83 12.93
N PHE A 74 3.83 -21.88 13.68
CA PHE A 74 3.03 -20.69 13.95
C PHE A 74 3.75 -19.71 14.89
N ALA A 75 4.63 -20.20 15.76
CA ALA A 75 5.40 -19.36 16.66
C ALA A 75 6.35 -18.46 15.86
N ARG A 76 7.12 -19.02 14.93
CA ARG A 76 8.01 -18.23 14.08
C ARG A 76 7.26 -17.25 13.18
N ALA A 77 6.09 -17.65 12.66
CA ALA A 77 5.27 -16.76 11.85
C ALA A 77 4.74 -15.55 12.63
N ASP A 78 4.43 -15.71 13.92
CA ASP A 78 4.00 -14.61 14.80
C ASP A 78 5.19 -13.73 15.23
N GLU A 79 6.36 -14.31 15.52
CA GLU A 79 7.59 -13.54 15.78
C GLU A 79 7.92 -12.61 14.61
N ILE A 80 7.90 -13.12 13.37
CA ILE A 80 8.17 -12.30 12.18
C ILE A 80 7.15 -11.16 12.05
N ARG A 81 5.89 -11.42 12.41
CA ARG A 81 4.85 -10.38 12.40
C ARG A 81 5.15 -9.29 13.42
N GLU A 82 5.64 -9.65 14.61
CA GLU A 82 6.06 -8.69 15.62
C GLU A 82 7.30 -7.91 15.19
N GLU A 83 8.31 -8.57 14.58
CA GLU A 83 9.51 -7.91 14.03
C GLU A 83 9.16 -6.86 12.97
N LEU A 84 8.23 -7.18 12.07
CA LEU A 84 7.71 -6.25 11.07
C LEU A 84 6.96 -5.08 11.73
N SER A 85 6.07 -5.40 12.68
CA SER A 85 5.30 -4.38 13.40
C SER A 85 6.19 -3.43 14.20
N ALA A 86 7.28 -3.92 14.79
CA ALA A 86 8.25 -3.11 15.53
C ALA A 86 8.98 -2.09 14.64
N LYS A 87 9.04 -2.35 13.32
CA LYS A 87 9.55 -1.43 12.31
C LYS A 87 8.43 -0.65 11.60
N ASN A 88 7.25 -0.57 12.21
CA ASN A 88 6.09 0.13 11.65
C ASN A 88 5.62 -0.44 10.30
N ILE A 89 5.90 -1.71 10.02
CA ILE A 89 5.47 -2.36 8.79
C ILE A 89 4.22 -3.18 9.08
N VAL A 90 3.15 -2.87 8.35
CA VAL A 90 1.89 -3.60 8.42
C VAL A 90 1.73 -4.44 7.16
N LEU A 91 1.49 -5.74 7.36
CA LEU A 91 1.14 -6.67 6.30
C LEU A 91 -0.38 -6.65 6.05
N GLU A 92 -0.74 -6.61 4.78
CA GLU A 92 -2.10 -6.73 4.26
C GLU A 92 -2.17 -7.99 3.40
N ASP A 93 -2.59 -9.09 4.02
CA ASP A 93 -2.80 -10.36 3.31
C ASP A 93 -4.08 -10.28 2.46
N SER A 94 -3.97 -10.60 1.17
CA SER A 94 -5.10 -10.68 0.23
C SER A 94 -5.05 -11.99 -0.57
N ALA A 95 -6.13 -12.32 -1.28
CA ALA A 95 -6.17 -13.49 -2.17
C ALA A 95 -5.13 -13.42 -3.32
N GLU A 96 -4.69 -12.21 -3.68
CA GLU A 96 -3.69 -11.96 -4.72
C GLU A 96 -2.25 -11.98 -4.18
N GLY A 97 -2.07 -12.08 -2.86
CA GLY A 97 -0.76 -12.06 -2.20
C GLY A 97 -0.71 -11.13 -0.98
N THR A 98 0.45 -11.10 -0.31
CA THR A 98 0.72 -10.21 0.82
C THR A 98 1.25 -8.87 0.30
N ARG A 99 0.49 -7.80 0.52
CA ARG A 99 0.96 -6.42 0.37
C ARG A 99 1.46 -5.91 1.72
N TRP A 100 2.28 -4.86 1.71
CA TRP A 100 2.75 -4.25 2.95
C TRP A 100 2.87 -2.73 2.81
N LYS A 101 2.79 -2.03 3.93
CA LYS A 101 2.97 -0.58 4.00
C LYS A 101 3.69 -0.19 5.28
N VAL A 102 4.46 0.90 5.20
CA VAL A 102 5.03 1.57 6.38
C VAL A 102 3.96 2.49 6.96
N VAL A 103 3.74 2.41 8.28
CA VAL A 103 2.77 3.22 9.03
C VAL A 103 3.53 4.12 9.98
N ASN A 104 3.74 5.38 9.58
CA ASN A 104 4.32 6.40 10.46
C ASN A 104 3.33 6.90 11.51
#